data_AF-A0A3A9KD76-F1
#
_entry.id   AF-A0A3A9KD76-F1
#
_cell.length_a   1.000
_cell.length_b   1.000
_cell.length_c   1.000
_cell.angle_alpha   90.00
_cell.angle_beta   90.00
_cell.angle_gamma   90.00
#
_symmetry.space_group_name_H-M   'P 1'
#
loop_
_entity.id
_entity.type
_entity.pdbx_description
1 polymer ?
#
loop_
_entity_poly.entity_id
_entity_poly.type
_entity_poly.pdbx_seq_one_letter_code
_entity_poly.pdbx_strand_id
1 'polypeptide(L)'
;MKGVNKVVVAEKVVRRQWYGQRYEHNYDHTPELRKKTQPHKKGRLILTLGIIAVVAIIILSRYSMITESQYRISKLKTDLKDLSAQNERLRVEVANLSSVARIENIARNKLNMKAPESRQIIYLNMN
;
A
#
# COMPACT_ATOMS: atom_id res chain seq x y z
N MET A 1 -21.04 100.77 2.75
CA MET A 1 -21.53 99.56 3.47
C MET A 1 -20.33 98.68 3.80
N LYS A 2 -20.19 98.37 5.10
CA LYS A 2 -19.31 97.41 5.79
C LYS A 2 -17.94 97.07 5.16
N GLY A 3 -16.90 97.68 5.73
CA GLY A 3 -15.51 97.30 5.55
C GLY A 3 -15.25 95.87 6.04
N VAL A 4 -14.66 95.06 5.18
CA VAL A 4 -14.28 93.69 5.50
C VAL A 4 -13.06 93.73 6.43
N ASN A 5 -13.22 93.15 7.62
CA ASN A 5 -12.18 93.10 8.65
C ASN A 5 -10.98 92.27 8.14
N LYS A 6 -9.83 92.92 7.93
CA LYS A 6 -8.60 92.32 7.41
C LYS A 6 -8.07 91.18 8.29
N VAL A 7 -8.42 91.17 9.58
CA VAL A 7 -8.00 90.13 10.53
C VAL A 7 -8.71 88.79 10.28
N VAL A 8 -10.00 88.83 9.95
CA VAL A 8 -10.80 87.63 9.65
C VAL A 8 -10.39 87.01 8.32
N VAL A 9 -9.98 87.84 7.36
CA VAL A 9 -9.44 87.38 6.07
C VAL A 9 -8.06 86.74 6.25
N ALA A 10 -7.20 87.31 7.11
CA ALA A 10 -5.90 86.75 7.43
C ALA A 10 -6.00 85.38 8.13
N GLU A 11 -6.90 85.21 9.11
CA GLU A 11 -7.15 83.91 9.74
C GLU A 11 -7.67 82.86 8.75
N LYS A 12 -8.58 83.24 7.83
CA LYS A 12 -9.10 82.31 6.82
C LYS A 12 -8.01 81.84 5.86
N VAL A 13 -7.08 82.72 5.47
CA VAL A 13 -5.96 82.41 4.58
C VAL A 13 -4.92 81.52 5.27
N VAL A 14 -4.55 81.85 6.51
CA VAL A 14 -3.60 81.05 7.31
C VAL A 14 -4.17 79.67 7.59
N ARG A 15 -5.44 79.57 8.00
CA ARG A 15 -6.12 78.29 8.23
C ARG A 15 -6.18 77.43 6.95
N ARG A 16 -6.37 78.05 5.78
CA ARG A 16 -6.31 77.37 4.47
C ARG A 16 -4.92 76.82 4.15
N GLN A 17 -3.85 77.48 4.60
CA GLN A 17 -2.46 77.00 4.49
C GLN A 17 -2.17 75.85 5.49
N TRP A 18 -2.72 75.88 6.70
CA TRP A 18 -2.62 74.78 7.67
C TRP A 18 -3.36 73.51 7.24
N TYR A 19 -4.47 73.67 6.50
CA TYR A 19 -5.14 72.54 5.86
C TYR A 19 -4.34 72.06 4.64
N GLY A 20 -3.80 72.95 3.78
CA GLY A 20 -3.06 72.55 2.57
C GLY A 20 -1.80 71.69 2.80
N GLN A 21 -0.98 71.98 3.82
CA GLN A 21 0.26 71.21 4.05
C GLN A 21 0.04 69.82 4.67
N ARG A 22 -1.11 69.56 5.30
CA ARG A 22 -1.41 68.24 5.90
C ARG A 22 -1.96 67.24 4.89
N TYR A 23 -2.29 67.66 3.66
CA TYR A 23 -2.84 66.80 2.62
C TYR A 23 -1.88 66.50 1.46
N GLU A 24 -0.68 67.05 1.42
CA GLU A 24 0.32 66.66 0.40
C GLU A 24 1.29 65.56 0.86
N HIS A 25 1.29 65.19 2.14
CA HIS A 25 2.20 64.18 2.68
C HIS A 25 1.47 62.93 3.20
N ASN A 26 0.44 62.47 2.48
CA ASN A 26 -0.21 61.18 2.79
C ASN A 26 -1.12 60.61 1.68
N TYR A 27 -0.82 60.88 0.39
CA TYR A 27 -1.48 60.23 -0.76
C TYR A 27 -0.55 59.34 -1.56
N ASP A 28 0.42 58.70 -0.90
CA ASP A 28 1.26 57.70 -1.56
C ASP A 28 1.52 56.46 -0.69
N HIS A 29 0.69 56.25 0.33
CA HIS A 29 0.65 54.99 1.06
C HIS A 29 -0.77 54.46 1.04
N THR A 30 -1.22 54.05 -0.15
CA THR A 30 -1.99 52.80 -0.17
C THR A 30 -1.09 51.77 0.52
N PRO A 31 -1.57 51.02 1.53
CA PRO A 31 -0.92 49.75 1.81
C PRO A 31 -1.21 48.92 0.57
N GLU A 32 -0.36 49.06 -0.46
CA GLU A 32 -0.16 47.96 -1.36
C GLU A 32 0.02 46.77 -0.44
N LEU A 33 -0.94 45.86 -0.47
CA LEU A 33 -0.74 44.52 0.05
C LEU A 33 0.33 43.93 -0.85
N ARG A 34 1.59 44.38 -0.67
CA ARG A 34 2.79 43.68 -1.04
C ARG A 34 2.69 42.40 -0.25
N LYS A 35 1.97 41.44 -0.83
CA LYS A 35 2.13 40.02 -0.55
C LYS A 35 3.60 39.81 -0.79
N LYS A 36 4.38 39.91 0.29
CA LYS A 36 5.77 39.51 0.33
C LYS A 36 5.72 38.02 0.02
N THR A 37 5.77 37.70 -1.27
CA THR A 37 5.85 36.34 -1.76
C THR A 37 7.21 35.89 -1.33
N GLN A 38 7.29 35.34 -0.11
CA GLN A 38 8.48 34.69 0.41
C GLN A 38 8.78 33.55 -0.56
N PRO A 39 9.72 33.70 -1.52
CA PRO A 39 9.88 32.75 -2.61
C PRO A 39 10.38 31.41 -2.06
N HIS A 40 11.12 31.47 -0.94
CA HIS A 40 11.68 30.33 -0.24
C HIS A 40 10.63 29.44 0.45
N LYS A 41 9.46 29.98 0.85
CA LYS A 41 8.40 29.15 1.47
C LYS A 41 7.63 28.33 0.43
N LYS A 42 7.41 28.90 -0.77
CA LYS A 42 6.75 28.21 -1.88
C LYS A 42 7.65 27.13 -2.49
N GLY A 43 8.94 27.42 -2.68
CA GLY A 43 9.92 26.45 -3.16
C GLY A 43 10.08 25.26 -2.20
N ARG A 44 10.10 25.49 -0.88
CA ARG A 44 10.13 24.42 0.12
C ARG A 44 8.89 23.52 0.05
N LEU A 45 7.71 24.09 -0.18
CA LEU A 45 6.46 23.32 -0.29
C LEU A 45 6.44 22.45 -1.56
N ILE A 46 6.90 22.99 -2.69
CA ILE A 46 7.04 22.26 -3.96
C ILE A 46 8.07 21.14 -3.82
N LEU A 47 9.19 21.40 -3.15
CA LEU A 47 10.21 20.39 -2.88
C LEU A 47 9.66 19.25 -2.01
N THR A 48 8.93 19.57 -0.94
CA THR A 48 8.30 18.55 -0.08
C THR A 48 7.28 17.71 -0.85
N LEU A 49 6.45 18.35 -1.70
CA LEU A 49 5.51 17.64 -2.57
C LEU A 49 6.23 16.73 -3.58
N GLY A 50 7.35 17.20 -4.14
CA GLY A 50 8.20 16.39 -5.02
C GLY A 50 8.78 15.17 -4.31
N ILE A 51 9.26 15.33 -3.08
CA ILE A 51 9.78 14.21 -2.27
C ILE A 51 8.66 13.20 -1.98
N ILE A 52 7.46 13.66 -1.61
CA ILE A 52 6.31 12.78 -1.37
C ILE A 52 5.95 12.00 -2.66
N ALA A 53 5.94 12.66 -3.81
CA ALA A 53 5.66 12.02 -5.10
C ALA A 53 6.72 10.96 -5.44
N VAL A 54 8.01 11.26 -5.23
CA VAL A 54 9.10 10.31 -5.46
C VAL A 54 8.97 9.09 -4.54
N VAL A 55 8.66 9.29 -3.25
CA VAL A 55 8.43 8.19 -2.30
C VAL A 55 7.25 7.33 -2.74
N ALA A 56 6.14 7.95 -3.18
CA ALA A 56 4.99 7.22 -3.70
C ALA A 56 5.37 6.35 -4.93
N ILE A 57 6.11 6.90 -5.89
CA ILE A 57 6.58 6.17 -7.07
C ILE A 57 7.48 5.00 -6.68
N ILE A 58 8.40 5.20 -5.72
CA ILE A 58 9.27 4.13 -5.21
C ILE A 58 8.41 3.01 -4.62
N ILE A 59 7.41 3.33 -3.80
CA ILE A 59 6.50 2.34 -3.22
C ILE A 59 5.79 1.57 -4.34
N LEU A 60 5.13 2.25 -5.29
CA LEU A 60 4.42 1.60 -6.40
C LEU A 60 5.35 0.70 -7.25
N SER A 61 6.57 1.14 -7.53
CA SER A 61 7.54 0.35 -8.30
C SER A 61 7.96 -0.94 -7.56
N ARG A 62 8.11 -0.89 -6.24
CA ARG A 62 8.36 -2.07 -5.41
C ARG A 62 7.17 -3.02 -5.44
N TYR A 63 5.94 -2.51 -5.43
CA TYR A 63 4.73 -3.32 -5.52
C TYR A 63 4.67 -4.15 -6.81
N SER A 64 5.12 -3.61 -7.96
CA SER A 64 5.15 -4.35 -9.23
C SER A 64 6.12 -5.55 -9.21
N MET A 65 7.29 -5.39 -8.59
CA MET A 65 8.25 -6.49 -8.41
C MET A 65 7.76 -7.54 -7.40
N ILE A 66 7.05 -7.09 -6.36
CA ILE A 66 6.46 -7.96 -5.35
C ILE A 66 5.34 -8.81 -5.96
N THR A 67 4.51 -8.26 -6.86
CA THR A 67 3.39 -9.03 -7.44
C THR A 67 3.84 -10.26 -8.23
N GLU A 68 4.92 -10.17 -9.01
CA GLU A 68 5.43 -11.33 -9.74
C GLU A 68 5.98 -12.40 -8.79
N SER A 69 6.74 -11.98 -7.78
CA SER A 69 7.29 -12.86 -6.75
C SER A 69 6.19 -13.54 -5.93
N GLN A 70 5.14 -12.80 -5.57
CA GLN A 70 3.98 -13.32 -4.83
C GLN A 70 3.18 -14.30 -5.67
N TYR A 71 3.01 -14.04 -6.97
CA TYR A 71 2.37 -14.97 -7.88
C TYR A 71 3.16 -16.28 -7.99
N ARG A 72 4.48 -16.19 -8.15
CA ARG A 72 5.38 -17.35 -8.16
C ARG A 72 5.28 -18.13 -6.85
N ILE A 73 5.33 -17.48 -5.70
CA ILE A 73 5.18 -18.12 -4.38
C ILE A 73 3.81 -18.82 -4.27
N SER A 74 2.73 -18.15 -4.68
CA SER A 74 1.38 -18.71 -4.66
C SER A 74 1.26 -19.95 -5.54
N LYS A 75 1.84 -19.90 -6.74
CA LYS A 75 1.89 -21.03 -7.66
C LYS A 75 2.68 -22.19 -7.06
N LEU A 76 3.89 -21.96 -6.57
CA LEU A 76 4.70 -23.00 -5.93
C LEU A 76 4.00 -23.63 -4.72
N LYS A 77 3.30 -22.83 -3.90
CA LYS A 77 2.51 -23.37 -2.77
C LYS A 77 1.36 -24.26 -3.25
N THR A 78 0.68 -23.85 -4.31
CA THR A 78 -0.40 -24.65 -4.90
C THR A 78 0.14 -25.96 -5.46
N ASP A 79 1.24 -25.90 -6.22
CA ASP A 79 1.90 -27.08 -6.79
C ASP A 79 2.37 -28.05 -5.69
N LEU A 80 2.98 -27.53 -4.61
CA LEU A 80 3.37 -28.35 -3.45
C LEU A 80 2.18 -29.04 -2.79
N LYS A 81 1.09 -28.31 -2.58
CA LYS A 81 -0.12 -28.86 -1.98
C LYS A 81 -0.69 -29.97 -2.85
N ASP A 82 -0.78 -29.76 -4.15
CA ASP A 82 -1.27 -30.78 -5.08
C ASP A 82 -0.37 -32.02 -5.08
N LEU A 83 0.94 -31.83 -5.17
CA LEU A 83 1.91 -32.93 -5.15
C LEU A 83 1.87 -33.72 -3.84
N SER A 84 1.68 -33.05 -2.70
CA SER A 84 1.50 -33.72 -1.40
C SER A 84 0.23 -34.55 -1.35
N ALA A 85 -0.88 -34.04 -1.90
CA ALA A 85 -2.15 -34.74 -1.95
C ALA A 85 -2.08 -35.96 -2.88
N GLN A 86 -1.39 -35.83 -4.02
CA GLN A 86 -1.11 -36.95 -4.91
C GLN A 86 -0.26 -38.02 -4.20
N ASN A 87 0.79 -37.63 -3.49
CA ASN A 87 1.65 -38.56 -2.75
C ASN A 87 0.86 -39.32 -1.69
N GLU A 88 0.02 -38.63 -0.91
CA GLU A 88 -0.79 -39.26 0.12
C GLU A 88 -1.82 -40.24 -0.46
N ARG A 89 -2.48 -39.87 -1.56
CA ARG A 89 -3.39 -40.78 -2.29
C ARG A 89 -2.66 -42.04 -2.75
N LEU A 90 -1.49 -41.90 -3.36
CA LEU A 90 -0.68 -43.04 -3.80
C LEU A 90 -0.27 -43.93 -2.64
N ARG A 91 0.12 -43.36 -1.50
CA ARG A 91 0.44 -44.13 -0.29
C ARG A 91 -0.75 -44.95 0.21
N VAL A 92 -1.94 -44.34 0.23
CA VAL A 92 -3.19 -45.03 0.61
C VAL A 92 -3.50 -46.16 -0.39
N GLU A 93 -3.33 -45.91 -1.68
CA GLU A 93 -3.55 -46.92 -2.71
C GLU A 93 -2.58 -48.09 -2.57
N VAL A 94 -1.29 -47.83 -2.36
CA VAL A 94 -0.29 -48.86 -2.08
C VAL A 94 -0.67 -49.65 -0.83
N ALA A 95 -1.00 -48.97 0.27
CA ALA A 95 -1.40 -49.65 1.51
C ALA A 95 -2.65 -50.54 1.31
N ASN A 96 -3.62 -50.07 0.53
CA ASN A 96 -4.81 -50.85 0.19
C ASN A 96 -4.45 -52.06 -0.68
N LEU A 97 -3.65 -51.87 -1.72
CA LEU A 97 -3.22 -52.94 -2.64
C LEU A 97 -2.41 -54.01 -1.91
N SER A 98 -1.51 -53.60 -1.01
CA SER A 98 -0.67 -54.46 -0.19
C SER A 98 -1.39 -54.99 1.06
N SER A 99 -2.63 -54.55 1.34
CA SER A 99 -3.34 -54.99 2.54
C SER A 99 -3.67 -56.48 2.45
N VAL A 100 -3.30 -57.22 3.50
CA VAL A 100 -3.57 -58.66 3.62
C VAL A 100 -5.07 -58.93 3.46
N ALA A 101 -5.93 -58.08 4.04
CA ALA A 101 -7.38 -58.21 3.93
C ALA A 101 -7.88 -58.14 2.47
N ARG A 102 -7.33 -57.23 1.64
CA ARG A 102 -7.70 -57.16 0.21
C ARG A 102 -7.16 -58.35 -0.56
N ILE A 103 -5.92 -58.76 -0.31
CA ILE A 103 -5.30 -59.93 -0.94
C ILE A 103 -6.11 -61.19 -0.60
N GLU A 104 -6.48 -61.38 0.67
CA GLU A 104 -7.29 -62.49 1.14
C GLU A 104 -8.69 -62.48 0.51
N ASN A 105 -9.35 -61.31 0.43
CA ASN A 105 -10.63 -61.16 -0.24
C ASN A 105 -10.54 -61.60 -1.71
N ILE A 106 -9.52 -61.15 -2.45
CA ILE A 106 -9.30 -61.58 -3.83
C ILE A 106 -9.01 -63.08 -3.92
N ALA A 107 -8.13 -63.60 -3.06
CA ALA A 107 -7.77 -65.01 -3.02
C ALA A 107 -9.00 -65.90 -2.79
N ARG A 108 -9.82 -65.58 -1.79
CA ARG A 108 -11.02 -66.36 -1.45
C ARG A 108 -12.14 -66.18 -2.46
N ASN A 109 -12.49 -64.94 -2.81
CA ASN A 109 -13.72 -64.66 -3.54
C ASN A 109 -13.55 -64.62 -5.06
N LYS A 110 -12.36 -64.27 -5.57
CA LYS A 110 -12.11 -64.26 -7.03
C LYS A 110 -11.36 -65.49 -7.49
N LEU A 111 -10.42 -65.99 -6.69
CA LEU A 111 -9.58 -67.13 -7.06
C LEU A 111 -10.03 -68.45 -6.42
N ASN A 112 -11.08 -68.44 -5.58
CA ASN A 112 -11.58 -69.62 -4.86
C ASN A 112 -10.50 -70.35 -4.04
N MET A 113 -9.46 -69.64 -3.60
CA MET A 113 -8.44 -70.18 -2.72
C MET A 113 -9.01 -70.40 -1.32
N LYS A 114 -8.57 -71.48 -0.68
CA LYS A 114 -8.94 -71.82 0.69
C LYS A 114 -7.70 -71.73 1.58
N ALA A 115 -7.91 -71.38 2.85
CA ALA A 115 -6.83 -71.44 3.82
C ALA A 115 -6.37 -72.90 3.98
N PRO A 116 -5.05 -73.14 4.11
CA PRO A 116 -4.53 -74.49 4.29
C PRO A 116 -5.03 -75.09 5.61
N GLU A 117 -5.26 -76.39 5.63
CA GLU A 117 -5.55 -77.12 6.87
C GLU A 117 -4.29 -77.23 7.72
N SER A 118 -4.44 -77.40 9.05
CA SER A 118 -3.32 -77.52 9.98
C SER A 118 -2.31 -78.62 9.60
N ARG A 119 -2.76 -79.65 8.86
CA ARG A 119 -1.92 -80.76 8.38
C ARG A 119 -1.05 -80.40 7.17
N GLN A 120 -1.37 -79.31 6.47
CA GLN A 120 -0.67 -78.85 5.27
C GLN A 120 0.39 -77.79 5.56
N ILE A 121 0.57 -77.41 6.83
CA ILE A 121 1.55 -76.40 7.27
C ILE A 121 2.85 -77.10 7.66
N ILE A 122 3.94 -76.74 6.99
CA ILE A 122 5.29 -77.24 7.28
C ILE A 122 6.16 -76.07 7.77
N TYR A 123 6.74 -76.20 8.96
CA TYR A 123 7.67 -75.21 9.51
C TYR A 123 9.09 -75.51 9.02
N LEU A 124 9.69 -74.59 8.29
CA LEU A 124 11.09 -74.67 7.90
C LEU A 124 11.94 -74.02 8.99
N ASN A 125 12.76 -74.82 9.69
CA ASN A 125 13.77 -74.30 10.61
C ASN A 125 15.07 -74.09 9.83
N MET A 126 15.57 -72.85 9.76
CA MET A 126 16.87 -72.56 9.16
C MET A 126 17.91 -72.54 10.28
N ASN A 127 18.88 -73.45 10.21
CA ASN A 127 20.04 -73.52 11.11
C ASN A 127 21.20 -72.70 10.55
#